data_AF-A0A2N6ESA4-F1
#
_entry.id   AF-A0A2N6ESA4-F1
#
_cell.length_a   1.000
_cell.length_b   1.000
_cell.length_c   1.000
_cell.angle_alpha   90.00
_cell.angle_beta   90.00
_cell.angle_gamma   90.00
#
_symmetry.space_group_name_H-M   'P 1'
#
loop_
_entity.id
_entity.type
_entity.pdbx_description
1 polymer ?
#
loop_
_entity_poly.entity_id
_entity_poly.type
_entity_poly.pdbx_seq_one_letter_code
_entity_poly.pdbx_strand_id
1 'polypeptide(L)'
;MMATTTGWLQKLFKKEEEVSCLACGDCCREFSWHLRASPQDIERWREHGRDDLLARINRLGWIWVDPQTKERLPLCPFLVETGPDTAHCGIHEIKPDVCRAYPSEANFKMCLKGVFLRAAAPITLFGELILEVT
;
A
#
# COMPACT_ATOMS: atom_id res chain seq x y z
N MET A 1 47.53 2.58 0.35
CA MET A 1 46.96 2.49 -1.01
C MET A 1 45.55 1.94 -0.87
N MET A 2 44.52 2.78 -0.95
CA MET A 2 43.14 2.31 -0.82
C MET A 2 42.74 1.62 -2.12
N ALA A 3 42.51 0.31 -2.07
CA ALA A 3 42.01 -0.45 -3.20
C ALA A 3 40.65 0.14 -3.62
N THR A 4 40.61 0.74 -4.81
CA THR A 4 39.37 1.13 -5.46
C THR A 4 38.57 -0.13 -5.73
N THR A 5 37.58 -0.41 -4.87
CA THR A 5 36.62 -1.47 -5.09
C THR A 5 35.98 -1.24 -6.46
N THR A 6 35.96 -2.29 -7.27
CA THR A 6 35.36 -2.26 -8.60
C THR A 6 33.87 -1.91 -8.47
N GLY A 7 33.34 -1.08 -9.38
CA GLY A 7 31.99 -0.49 -9.24
C GLY A 7 30.82 -1.47 -9.10
N TRP A 8 31.02 -2.78 -9.35
CA TRP A 8 30.03 -3.82 -9.07
C TRP A 8 29.90 -4.14 -7.58
N LEU A 9 30.98 -4.08 -6.79
CA LEU A 9 30.95 -4.21 -5.34
C LEU A 9 30.18 -3.04 -4.71
N GLN A 10 30.34 -1.84 -5.25
CA GLN A 10 29.61 -0.65 -4.79
C GLN A 10 28.10 -0.77 -5.06
N LYS A 11 27.67 -1.46 -6.13
CA LYS A 11 26.25 -1.75 -6.38
C LYS A 11 25.65 -2.74 -5.38
N LEU A 12 26.43 -3.71 -4.89
CA LEU A 12 25.98 -4.67 -3.88
C LEU A 12 25.72 -4.02 -2.51
N PHE A 13 26.41 -2.92 -2.22
CA PHE A 13 26.22 -2.15 -0.98
C PHE A 13 25.49 -0.82 -1.21
N LYS A 14 24.95 -0.59 -2.42
CA LYS A 14 24.17 0.61 -2.71
C LYS A 14 22.89 0.55 -1.89
N LYS A 15 22.80 1.42 -0.88
CA LYS A 15 21.59 1.64 -0.10
C LYS A 15 20.44 1.99 -1.06
N GLU A 16 19.34 1.24 -0.99
CA GLU A 16 18.13 1.52 -1.76
C GLU A 16 17.63 2.91 -1.43
N GLU A 17 17.33 3.67 -2.48
CA GLU A 17 16.83 5.05 -2.38
C GLU A 17 15.34 4.98 -2.00
N GLU A 18 14.95 5.73 -0.97
CA GLU A 18 13.58 5.75 -0.49
C GLU A 18 12.70 6.46 -1.52
N VAL A 19 11.94 5.68 -2.29
CA VAL A 19 11.07 6.19 -3.35
C VAL A 19 9.67 6.46 -2.79
N SER A 20 9.19 7.70 -2.93
CA SER A 20 7.85 8.10 -2.49
C SER A 20 6.76 7.74 -3.50
N CYS A 21 5.50 7.71 -3.05
CA CYS A 21 4.35 7.58 -3.94
C CYS A 21 4.33 8.69 -5.00
N LEU A 22 4.23 8.31 -6.28
CA LEU A 22 4.16 9.26 -7.41
C LEU A 22 2.76 9.87 -7.61
N ALA A 23 1.80 9.49 -6.77
CA ALA A 23 0.40 9.85 -6.93
C ALA A 23 -0.15 9.50 -8.34
N CYS A 24 0.28 8.37 -8.94
CA CYS A 24 -0.11 8.03 -10.30
C CYS A 24 -1.54 7.48 -10.43
N GLY A 25 -2.13 6.97 -9.34
CA GLY A 25 -3.48 6.37 -9.33
C GLY A 25 -3.55 4.89 -9.71
N ASP A 26 -2.43 4.25 -10.08
CA ASP A 26 -2.43 2.85 -10.55
C ASP A 26 -2.91 1.86 -9.48
N CYS A 27 -2.71 2.17 -8.19
CA CYS A 27 -3.28 1.36 -7.11
C CYS A 27 -4.82 1.31 -7.16
N CYS A 28 -5.47 2.38 -7.61
CA CYS A 28 -6.91 2.43 -7.80
C CYS A 28 -7.35 1.75 -9.09
N ARG A 29 -6.62 1.94 -10.20
CA ARG A 29 -6.98 1.36 -11.50
C ARG A 29 -6.87 -0.16 -11.52
N GLU A 30 -5.84 -0.69 -10.88
CA GLU A 30 -5.54 -2.13 -10.99
C GLU A 30 -6.04 -2.98 -9.82
N PHE A 31 -6.13 -2.42 -8.60
CA PHE A 31 -6.40 -3.23 -7.40
C PHE A 31 -7.70 -2.89 -6.67
N SER A 32 -8.41 -1.83 -7.04
CA SER A 32 -9.57 -1.37 -6.25
C SER A 32 -10.79 -2.33 -6.28
N TRP A 33 -10.86 -3.22 -7.26
CA TRP A 33 -12.02 -4.09 -7.51
C TRP A 33 -12.10 -5.33 -6.58
N HIS A 34 -11.06 -5.59 -5.78
CA HIS A 34 -10.98 -6.76 -4.88
C HIS A 34 -10.58 -6.41 -3.44
N LEU A 35 -10.99 -5.26 -2.93
CA LEU A 35 -10.63 -4.80 -1.60
C LEU A 35 -11.74 -5.05 -0.58
N ARG A 36 -11.36 -5.19 0.70
CA ARG A 36 -12.32 -5.29 1.82
C ARG A 36 -12.01 -4.22 2.85
N ALA A 37 -13.07 -3.65 3.42
CA ALA A 37 -12.96 -2.78 4.59
C ALA A 37 -12.67 -3.62 5.84
N SER A 38 -11.75 -3.14 6.68
CA SER A 38 -11.57 -3.69 8.03
C SER A 38 -12.74 -3.28 8.94
N PRO A 39 -12.99 -3.98 10.06
CA PRO A 39 -13.90 -3.49 11.08
C PRO A 39 -13.53 -2.09 11.60
N GLN A 40 -12.24 -1.78 11.66
CA GLN A 40 -11.72 -0.46 12.05
C GLN A 40 -12.03 0.62 11.02
N ASP A 41 -12.00 0.29 9.72
CA ASP A 41 -12.46 1.19 8.65
C ASP A 41 -13.92 1.56 8.85
N ILE A 42 -14.78 0.57 9.11
CA ILE A 42 -16.22 0.75 9.30
C ILE A 42 -16.50 1.64 10.52
N GLU A 43 -15.83 1.37 11.64
CA GLU A 43 -16.02 2.18 12.85
C GLU A 43 -15.56 3.61 12.62
N ARG A 44 -14.36 3.80 12.07
CA ARG A 44 -13.83 5.12 11.74
C ARG A 44 -14.75 5.89 10.78
N TRP A 45 -15.32 5.24 9.76
CA TRP A 45 -16.25 5.89 8.85
C TRP A 45 -17.56 6.28 9.53
N ARG A 46 -18.06 5.47 10.46
CA ARG A 46 -19.26 5.79 11.26
C ARG A 46 -19.02 6.99 12.18
N GLU A 47 -17.91 6.99 12.92
CA GLU A 47 -17.53 8.09 13.81
C GLU A 47 -17.40 9.44 13.06
N HIS A 48 -16.90 9.40 11.83
CA HIS A 48 -16.76 10.57 10.96
C HIS A 48 -18.01 10.91 10.13
N GLY A 49 -19.13 10.21 10.33
CA GLY A 49 -20.38 10.46 9.58
C GLY A 49 -20.27 10.24 8.07
N ARG A 50 -19.40 9.32 7.63
CA ARG A 50 -19.14 9.02 6.21
C ARG A 50 -20.07 7.94 5.69
N ASP A 51 -21.37 8.25 5.69
CA ASP A 51 -22.41 7.37 5.16
C ASP A 51 -22.20 7.04 3.67
N ASP A 52 -21.54 7.93 2.92
CA ASP A 52 -21.15 7.71 1.53
C ASP A 52 -20.12 6.58 1.36
N LEU A 53 -19.27 6.35 2.37
CA LEU A 53 -18.33 5.22 2.41
C LEU A 53 -19.02 3.95 2.89
N LEU A 54 -19.83 4.06 3.94
CA LEU A 54 -20.59 2.93 4.50
C LEU A 54 -21.56 2.34 3.47
N ALA A 55 -22.20 3.18 2.65
CA ALA A 55 -23.09 2.74 1.59
C ALA A 55 -22.38 1.91 0.51
N ARG A 56 -21.05 2.02 0.38
CA ARG A 56 -20.23 1.35 -0.63
C ARG A 56 -19.56 0.08 -0.13
N ILE A 57 -20.07 -0.48 0.96
CA ILE A 57 -19.70 -1.80 1.50
C ILE A 57 -20.85 -2.77 1.24
N ASN A 58 -20.56 -3.98 0.77
CA ASN A 58 -21.56 -5.05 0.72
C ASN A 58 -21.55 -5.93 1.97
N ARG A 59 -22.51 -6.85 2.07
CA ARG A 59 -22.67 -7.76 3.23
C ARG A 59 -21.46 -8.64 3.57
N LEU A 60 -20.50 -8.77 2.64
CA LEU A 60 -19.27 -9.56 2.82
C LEU A 60 -18.05 -8.68 3.14
N GLY A 61 -18.25 -7.37 3.30
CA GLY A 61 -17.19 -6.40 3.56
C GLY A 61 -16.43 -5.94 2.33
N TRP A 62 -16.84 -6.32 1.11
CA TRP A 62 -16.19 -5.84 -0.11
C TRP A 62 -16.49 -4.37 -0.35
N ILE A 63 -15.44 -3.67 -0.77
CA ILE A 63 -15.44 -2.31 -1.29
C ILE A 63 -14.79 -2.36 -2.69
N TRP A 64 -15.10 -1.50 -3.63
CA TRP A 64 -16.14 -0.47 -3.66
C TRP A 64 -17.35 -1.00 -4.42
N VAL A 65 -18.54 -0.90 -3.84
CA VAL A 65 -19.77 -1.31 -4.52
C VAL A 65 -20.64 -0.11 -4.91
N ASP A 66 -21.52 -0.33 -5.88
CA ASP A 66 -22.64 0.56 -6.13
C ASP A 66 -23.53 0.64 -4.89
N PRO A 67 -23.89 1.84 -4.40
CA PRO A 67 -24.63 1.98 -3.14
C PRO A 67 -26.06 1.43 -3.22
N GLN A 68 -26.66 1.32 -4.41
CA GLN A 68 -28.01 0.82 -4.62
C GLN A 68 -28.00 -0.69 -4.92
N THR A 69 -27.25 -1.13 -5.92
CA THR A 69 -27.26 -2.53 -6.38
C THR A 69 -26.35 -3.43 -5.55
N LYS A 70 -25.38 -2.86 -4.84
CA LYS A 70 -24.30 -3.56 -4.13
C LYS A 70 -23.39 -4.39 -5.04
N GLU A 71 -23.44 -4.16 -6.35
CA GLU A 71 -22.52 -4.74 -7.32
C GLU A 71 -21.14 -4.08 -7.23
N ARG A 72 -20.08 -4.85 -7.48
CA ARG A 72 -18.71 -4.31 -7.43
C ARG A 72 -18.47 -3.35 -8.58
N LEU A 73 -17.89 -2.20 -8.25
CA LEU A 73 -17.43 -1.26 -9.25
C LEU A 73 -16.11 -1.76 -9.86
N PRO A 74 -15.92 -1.59 -11.17
CA PRO A 74 -14.66 -1.94 -11.82
C PRO A 74 -13.52 -0.98 -11.45
N LEU A 75 -13.85 0.21 -10.91
CA LEU A 75 -12.91 1.26 -10.56
C LEU A 75 -13.29 1.93 -9.24
N CYS A 76 -12.28 2.40 -8.51
CA CYS A 76 -12.45 3.17 -7.29
C CYS A 76 -13.27 4.46 -7.57
N PRO A 77 -14.41 4.68 -6.90
CA PRO A 77 -15.23 5.88 -7.10
C PRO A 77 -14.57 7.15 -6.54
N PHE A 78 -13.46 7.01 -5.82
CA PHE A 78 -12.70 8.12 -5.23
C PHE A 78 -11.37 8.38 -5.95
N LEU A 79 -11.15 7.76 -7.12
CA LEU A 79 -10.04 8.13 -7.99
C LEU A 79 -10.37 9.46 -8.67
N VAL A 80 -9.53 10.48 -8.46
CA VAL A 80 -9.66 11.80 -9.08
C VAL A 80 -8.45 12.01 -9.98
N GLU A 81 -8.65 12.07 -11.29
CA GLU A 81 -7.58 12.39 -12.23
C GLU A 81 -7.20 13.88 -12.12
N THR A 82 -5.92 14.17 -11.93
CA THR A 82 -5.40 15.55 -11.83
C THR A 82 -4.48 15.92 -12.99
N GLY A 83 -4.19 14.96 -13.88
CA GLY A 83 -3.34 15.11 -15.06
C GLY A 83 -3.12 13.76 -15.76
N PRO A 84 -2.34 13.71 -16.86
CA PRO A 84 -2.16 12.49 -17.65
C PRO A 84 -1.62 11.28 -16.87
N ASP A 85 -0.70 11.51 -15.93
CA ASP A 85 -0.07 10.46 -15.11
C ASP A 85 -0.16 10.77 -13.60
N THR A 86 -1.08 11.64 -13.22
CA THR A 86 -1.23 12.11 -11.83
C THR A 86 -2.69 12.04 -11.43
N ALA A 87 -2.92 11.56 -10.22
CA ALA A 87 -4.22 11.40 -9.62
C ALA A 87 -4.18 11.71 -8.12
N HIS A 88 -5.34 12.00 -7.58
CA HIS A 88 -5.58 12.22 -6.17
C HIS A 88 -6.64 11.23 -5.67
N CYS A 89 -6.51 10.80 -4.42
CA CYS A 89 -7.56 10.01 -3.76
C CYS A 89 -8.53 10.97 -3.07
N GLY A 90 -9.78 11.05 -3.55
CA GLY A 90 -10.80 11.94 -2.99
C GLY A 90 -11.12 11.71 -1.50
N ILE A 91 -10.65 10.60 -0.93
CA ILE A 91 -10.79 10.25 0.49
C ILE A 91 -9.42 10.09 1.16
N HIS A 92 -8.43 10.87 0.74
CA HIS A 92 -7.03 10.68 1.13
C HIS A 92 -6.84 10.49 2.64
N GLU A 93 -7.49 11.34 3.44
CA GLU A 93 -7.37 11.36 4.90
C GLU A 93 -8.01 10.15 5.59
N ILE A 94 -9.08 9.63 4.99
CA ILE A 94 -9.92 8.58 5.58
C ILE A 94 -9.97 7.29 4.75
N LYS A 95 -8.90 7.05 3.99
CA LYS A 95 -8.70 5.81 3.23
C LYS A 95 -8.94 4.58 4.12
N PRO A 96 -9.45 3.48 3.54
CA PRO A 96 -9.43 2.21 4.24
C PRO A 96 -7.98 1.76 4.48
N ASP A 97 -7.78 0.95 5.51
CA ASP A 97 -6.47 0.49 5.97
C ASP A 97 -5.70 -0.19 4.84
N VAL A 98 -6.40 -1.00 4.02
CA VAL A 98 -5.81 -1.69 2.86
C VAL A 98 -5.26 -0.74 1.80
N CYS A 99 -5.87 0.44 1.61
CA CYS A 99 -5.36 1.45 0.70
C CYS A 99 -4.21 2.25 1.33
N ARG A 100 -4.27 2.52 2.64
CA ARG A 100 -3.20 3.21 3.38
C ARG A 100 -1.92 2.37 3.44
N ALA A 101 -2.07 1.05 3.54
CA ALA A 101 -0.97 0.11 3.57
C ALA A 101 -0.40 -0.22 2.19
N TYR A 102 -0.88 0.38 1.09
CA TYR A 102 -0.34 0.10 -0.24
C TYR A 102 1.09 0.66 -0.38
N PRO A 103 2.06 -0.12 -0.88
CA PRO A 103 1.96 -1.53 -1.25
C PRO A 103 1.97 -2.47 -0.03
N SER A 104 1.05 -3.44 0.01
CA SER A 104 0.83 -4.35 1.15
C SER A 104 1.10 -5.80 0.76
N GLU A 105 0.93 -6.75 1.70
CA GLU A 105 1.04 -8.18 1.40
C GLU A 105 0.13 -8.63 0.24
N ALA A 106 -1.04 -7.97 0.08
CA ALA A 106 -1.98 -8.28 -1.00
C ALA A 106 -1.43 -8.00 -2.41
N ASN A 107 -0.37 -7.18 -2.52
CA ASN A 107 0.36 -6.93 -3.77
C ASN A 107 1.84 -7.27 -3.64
N PHE A 108 2.19 -8.20 -2.75
CA PHE A 108 3.56 -8.67 -2.53
C PHE A 108 4.54 -7.53 -2.21
N LYS A 109 4.05 -6.45 -1.58
CA LYS A 109 4.81 -5.22 -1.29
C LYS A 109 5.38 -4.57 -2.57
N MET A 110 4.70 -4.72 -3.70
CA MET A 110 5.11 -4.16 -4.99
C MET A 110 4.16 -3.02 -5.44
N CYS A 111 4.76 -1.87 -5.74
CA CYS A 111 4.11 -0.81 -6.50
C CYS A 111 4.26 -1.07 -8.01
N LEU A 112 3.22 -0.82 -8.80
CA LEU A 112 3.25 -1.02 -10.26
C LEU A 112 4.22 -0.10 -11.01
N LYS A 113 4.59 1.04 -10.42
CA LYS A 113 5.62 1.93 -10.97
C LYS A 113 7.05 1.50 -10.60
N GLY A 114 7.24 0.33 -9.99
CA GLY A 114 8.57 -0.20 -9.65
C GLY A 114 9.21 0.45 -8.41
N VAL A 115 8.41 1.17 -7.62
CA VAL A 115 8.84 1.79 -6.36
C VAL A 115 8.84 0.71 -5.25
N PHE A 116 10.04 0.27 -4.85
CA PHE A 116 10.21 -0.63 -3.70
C PHE A 116 10.17 0.19 -2.41
N LEU A 117 9.01 0.25 -1.76
CA LEU A 117 8.91 0.71 -0.38
C LEU A 117 9.28 -0.45 0.52
N ARG A 118 10.53 -0.51 1.00
CA ARG A 118 10.95 -1.54 1.96
C ARG A 118 10.02 -1.49 3.18
N ALA A 119 9.34 -2.60 3.46
CA ALA A 119 8.82 -2.84 4.80
C ALA A 119 10.00 -2.80 5.77
N ALA A 120 9.93 -1.97 6.80
CA ALA A 120 10.94 -1.95 7.87
C ALA A 120 11.15 -3.39 8.35
N ALA A 121 12.36 -3.92 8.19
CA ALA A 121 12.70 -5.23 8.73
C ALA A 121 12.51 -5.18 10.25
N PRO A 122 11.82 -6.15 10.88
CA PRO A 122 11.94 -6.29 12.32
C PRO A 122 13.41 -6.60 12.62
N ILE A 123 14.05 -5.71 13.36
CA ILE A 123 15.39 -5.93 13.88
C ILE A 123 15.29 -7.07 14.90
N THR A 124 16.27 -7.97 14.84
CA THR A 124 16.55 -9.15 15.68
C THR A 124 15.83 -10.47 15.34
N LEU A 125 16.52 -11.32 14.60
CA LEU A 125 16.47 -12.78 14.77
C LEU A 125 17.86 -13.23 15.23
N PHE A 126 17.85 -13.93 16.35
CA PHE A 126 18.96 -14.56 17.06
C PHE A 126 19.94 -15.32 16.16
N GLY A 127 21.23 -15.29 16.51
CA GLY A 127 22.19 -16.28 16.01
C GLY A 127 23.65 -15.96 16.30
N GLU A 128 24.10 -16.11 17.55
CA GLU A 128 25.49 -16.53 17.83
C GLU A 128 25.47 -17.58 18.93
N LEU A 129 25.56 -18.85 18.52
CA LEU A 129 26.04 -19.94 19.35
C LEU A 129 27.22 -20.54 18.58
N ILE A 130 28.41 -20.54 19.17
CA ILE A 130 29.35 -21.68 19.28
C ILE A 130 30.59 -21.22 20.09
N LEU A 131 30.69 -21.80 21.29
CA LEU A 131 31.86 -22.35 22.00
C LEU A 131 33.26 -21.71 21.87
N GLU A 132 33.83 -21.35 23.02
CA GLU A 132 35.21 -21.64 23.49
C GLU A 132 35.20 -21.49 25.03
N VAL A 133 35.15 -22.58 25.81
CA VAL A 133 36.29 -23.19 26.53
C VAL A 133 37.25 -22.17 27.14
N THR A 134 37.00 -21.78 28.39
CA THR A 134 37.90 -21.95 29.56
C THR A 134 37.18 -21.57 30.85
#